data_AF-A0A655HY67-F1
#
_entry.id   AF-A0A655HY67-F1
#
_cell.length_a   1.000
_cell.length_b   1.000
_cell.length_c   1.000
_cell.angle_alpha   90.00
_cell.angle_beta   90.00
_cell.angle_gamma   90.00
#
_symmetry.space_group_name_H-M   'P 1'
#
loop_
_entity.id
_entity.type
_entity.pdbx_description
1 polymer ?
#
loop_
_entity_poly.entity_id
_entity_poly.type
_entity_poly.pdbx_seq_one_letter_code
_entity_poly.pdbx_strand_id
1 'polypeptide(L)'
;MAGAKHAGRIVAITTAAAVILAACSSGSKGGAGSGHAGKARSAVTTTDADWKPVADALGRSGKLGDNNTAYRINLPRNDLHITSYGVDIKPGLSLGGYAAFARYDNNETLLMGDLVITEEELPKVTDALQAHGIAQTALHKHLLQQAPPVWWTHIHGMGDAARLAQGLKAALDATTIGPPTPPPARQPPVDIDVAGVDQALGRKGTQDGGLLKYSIPRKDTIIEDGHVLPAVSLNLTTVINFQPVGRGRAAINGDFILIAPEVQEVIRAMRAGNITIVELHNHGLTEEPRLFYMHYWAVDDAVTLARALRPAMDATNLQSS
;
A
#
# COMPACT_ATOMS: atom_id res chain seq x y z
N MET A 1 -31.71 66.52 -19.35
CA MET A 1 -30.50 66.69 -20.18
C MET A 1 -29.89 65.32 -20.40
N ALA A 2 -29.72 64.96 -21.67
CA ALA A 2 -28.78 63.99 -22.28
C ALA A 2 -28.70 62.56 -21.68
N GLY A 3 -28.95 61.45 -22.37
CA GLY A 3 -29.06 61.21 -23.81
C GLY A 3 -27.70 60.88 -24.42
N ALA A 4 -27.37 59.59 -24.55
CA ALA A 4 -26.42 59.11 -25.56
C ALA A 4 -26.65 57.62 -25.82
N LYS A 5 -27.21 57.33 -27.00
CA LYS A 5 -27.26 56.00 -27.61
C LYS A 5 -25.86 55.66 -28.13
N HIS A 6 -25.43 54.41 -27.99
CA HIS A 6 -24.36 53.85 -28.82
C HIS A 6 -24.86 52.57 -29.47
N ALA A 7 -25.11 52.67 -30.78
CA ALA A 7 -25.23 51.55 -31.70
C ALA A 7 -23.82 51.27 -32.25
N GLY A 8 -23.42 49.99 -32.33
CA GLY A 8 -22.10 49.62 -32.84
C GLY A 8 -21.88 48.13 -33.03
N ARG A 9 -22.36 47.62 -34.17
CA ARG A 9 -21.79 46.54 -35.00
C ARG A 9 -21.44 45.19 -34.33
N ILE A 10 -22.31 44.21 -34.57
CA ILE A 10 -21.97 42.78 -34.57
C ILE A 10 -21.07 42.50 -35.77
N VAL A 11 -19.83 42.09 -35.52
CA VAL A 11 -18.93 41.50 -36.52
C VAL A 11 -19.15 40.00 -36.48
N ALA A 12 -19.80 39.46 -37.52
CA ALA A 12 -19.86 38.02 -37.74
C ALA A 12 -18.51 37.56 -38.31
N ILE A 13 -17.75 36.78 -37.53
CA ILE A 13 -16.58 36.06 -38.02
C ILE A 13 -17.08 34.69 -38.49
N THR A 14 -17.29 34.56 -39.80
CA THR A 14 -17.44 33.27 -40.48
C THR A 14 -16.07 32.62 -40.65
N THR A 15 -15.70 31.69 -39.78
CA THR A 15 -14.60 30.76 -40.02
C THR A 15 -15.10 29.59 -40.88
N ALA A 16 -14.73 29.60 -42.15
CA ALA A 16 -14.86 28.45 -43.04
C ALA A 16 -13.79 27.41 -42.67
N ALA A 17 -14.20 26.27 -42.12
CA ALA A 17 -13.32 25.11 -41.96
C ALA A 17 -13.34 24.30 -43.27
N ALA A 18 -12.24 24.36 -44.01
CA ALA A 18 -12.02 23.50 -45.17
C ALA A 18 -11.75 22.07 -44.69
N VAL A 19 -12.65 21.14 -45.02
CA VAL A 19 -12.44 19.71 -44.85
C VAL A 19 -11.57 19.21 -45.99
N ILE A 20 -10.31 18.90 -45.71
CA ILE A 20 -9.43 18.19 -46.65
C ILE A 20 -9.60 16.69 -46.38
N LEU A 21 -10.37 16.00 -47.24
CA LEU A 21 -10.32 14.53 -47.34
C LEU A 21 -9.05 14.14 -48.10
N ALA A 22 -8.05 13.63 -47.38
CA ALA A 22 -6.95 12.88 -47.98
C ALA A 22 -7.25 11.38 -47.84
N ALA A 23 -7.69 10.77 -48.94
CA ALA A 23 -7.72 9.33 -49.09
C ALA A 23 -6.31 8.83 -49.43
N CYS A 24 -5.77 7.93 -48.61
CA CYS A 24 -4.65 7.06 -48.99
C CYS A 24 -4.94 5.66 -48.44
N SER A 25 -5.17 4.74 -49.38
CA SER A 25 -5.37 3.32 -49.16
C SER A 25 -4.05 2.58 -48.91
N SER A 26 -4.17 1.44 -48.21
CA SER A 26 -3.28 0.26 -48.21
C SER A 26 -1.84 0.43 -47.75
N GLY A 27 -1.58 -0.01 -46.52
CA GLY A 27 -0.22 -0.24 -46.01
C GLY A 27 -0.18 -0.67 -44.55
N SER A 28 -1.05 -1.58 -44.10
CA SER A 28 -0.91 -2.23 -42.79
C SER A 28 0.30 -3.16 -42.81
N LYS A 29 1.50 -2.59 -42.62
CA LYS A 29 2.62 -3.35 -42.08
C LYS A 29 2.26 -3.65 -40.63
N GLY A 30 1.88 -4.89 -40.38
CA GLY A 30 1.79 -5.42 -39.02
C GLY A 30 3.11 -5.13 -38.32
N GLY A 31 3.04 -4.27 -37.32
CA GLY A 31 4.11 -4.14 -36.34
C GLY A 31 4.20 -5.46 -35.62
N ALA A 32 5.16 -6.28 -36.06
CA ALA A 32 5.61 -7.43 -35.30
C ALA A 32 5.97 -6.93 -33.91
N GLY A 33 5.19 -7.33 -32.90
CA GLY A 33 5.65 -7.34 -31.52
C GLY A 33 6.87 -8.25 -31.47
N SER A 34 8.05 -7.68 -31.62
CA SER A 34 9.30 -8.39 -31.42
C SER A 34 9.42 -8.65 -29.92
N GLY A 35 9.18 -9.91 -29.54
CA GLY A 35 9.24 -10.37 -28.18
C GLY A 35 10.59 -10.14 -27.52
N HIS A 36 10.55 -10.05 -26.20
CA HIS A 36 11.29 -10.92 -25.30
C HIS A 36 10.35 -11.14 -24.10
N ALA A 37 9.48 -12.16 -24.15
CA ALA A 37 8.93 -12.72 -22.93
C ALA A 37 10.05 -13.48 -22.21
N GLY A 38 11.05 -12.73 -21.74
CA GLY A 38 12.04 -13.26 -20.82
C GLY A 38 11.29 -13.77 -19.60
N LYS A 39 11.69 -14.93 -19.08
CA LYS A 39 11.18 -15.43 -17.81
C LYS A 39 11.37 -14.32 -16.76
N ALA A 40 10.32 -14.00 -16.01
CA ALA A 40 10.40 -12.99 -14.96
C ALA A 40 11.53 -13.33 -13.98
N ARG A 41 12.31 -12.32 -13.58
CA ARG A 41 13.44 -12.49 -12.67
C ARG A 41 12.93 -12.71 -11.25
N SER A 42 13.49 -13.70 -10.56
CA SER A 42 13.20 -13.92 -9.15
C SER A 42 14.22 -13.18 -8.28
N ALA A 43 13.77 -12.67 -7.13
CA ALA A 43 14.67 -12.08 -6.16
C ALA A 43 15.68 -13.13 -5.67
N VAL A 44 16.93 -12.71 -5.46
CA VAL A 44 18.00 -13.58 -4.98
C VAL A 44 17.99 -13.66 -3.46
N THR A 45 18.38 -14.81 -2.92
CA THR A 45 18.64 -14.96 -1.49
C THR A 45 19.86 -14.13 -1.08
N THR A 46 19.72 -13.39 0.02
CA THR A 46 20.75 -12.48 0.56
C THR A 46 21.04 -12.78 2.03
N THR A 47 22.02 -12.09 2.59
CA THR A 47 22.42 -12.14 4.00
C THR A 47 22.36 -10.75 4.62
N ASP A 48 22.42 -10.61 5.95
CA ASP A 48 22.42 -9.29 6.59
C ASP A 48 23.61 -8.41 6.13
N ALA A 49 24.74 -9.02 5.79
CA ALA A 49 25.92 -8.31 5.30
C ALA A 49 25.65 -7.60 3.95
N ASP A 50 24.82 -8.21 3.10
CA ASP A 50 24.41 -7.63 1.81
C ASP A 50 23.66 -6.31 1.95
N TRP A 51 22.97 -6.11 3.09
CA TRP A 51 22.13 -4.95 3.35
C TRP A 51 22.79 -3.90 4.23
N LYS A 52 24.06 -4.12 4.64
CA LYS A 52 24.82 -3.13 5.40
C LYS A 52 24.88 -1.76 4.71
N PRO A 53 25.11 -1.64 3.38
CA PRO A 53 25.10 -0.33 2.71
C PRO A 53 23.74 0.37 2.80
N VAL A 54 22.63 -0.38 2.72
CA VAL A 54 21.28 0.17 2.90
C VAL A 54 21.06 0.64 4.33
N ALA A 55 21.44 -0.18 5.32
CA ALA A 55 21.28 0.16 6.73
C ALA A 55 22.11 1.39 7.13
N ASP A 56 23.36 1.47 6.66
CA ASP A 56 24.25 2.60 6.90
C ASP A 56 23.72 3.88 6.23
N ALA A 57 23.27 3.78 4.97
CA ALA A 57 22.73 4.91 4.22
C ALA A 57 21.42 5.44 4.82
N LEU A 58 20.55 4.56 5.30
CA LEU A 58 19.28 4.94 5.92
C LEU A 58 19.44 5.36 7.39
N GLY A 59 20.53 4.93 8.04
CA GLY A 59 20.75 5.04 9.48
C GLY A 59 19.84 4.12 10.30
N ARG A 60 19.29 3.06 9.69
CA ARG A 60 18.30 2.16 10.29
C ARG A 60 18.42 0.75 9.73
N SER A 61 18.37 -0.24 10.61
CA SER A 61 18.37 -1.66 10.22
C SER A 61 16.96 -2.20 10.04
N GLY A 62 16.82 -3.11 9.07
CA GLY A 62 15.67 -3.96 8.83
C GLY A 62 15.92 -5.42 9.19
N LYS A 63 15.02 -6.29 8.70
CA LYS A 63 15.09 -7.75 8.86
C LYS A 63 14.88 -8.43 7.51
N LEU A 64 15.58 -9.54 7.31
CA LEU A 64 15.31 -10.44 6.20
C LEU A 64 13.97 -11.16 6.37
N GLY A 65 13.24 -11.30 5.26
CA GLY A 65 11.99 -12.05 5.13
C GLY A 65 11.94 -12.79 3.80
N ASP A 66 10.83 -13.51 3.55
CA ASP A 66 10.59 -14.28 2.33
C ASP A 66 11.77 -15.20 1.96
N ASN A 67 12.21 -16.05 2.89
CA ASN A 67 13.39 -16.91 2.71
C ASN A 67 14.65 -16.13 2.32
N ASN A 68 14.85 -14.98 2.99
CA ASN A 68 15.94 -14.03 2.78
C ASN A 68 16.01 -13.40 1.38
N THR A 69 14.88 -13.31 0.67
CA THR A 69 14.82 -12.65 -0.64
C THR A 69 14.41 -11.18 -0.56
N ALA A 70 13.96 -10.72 0.61
CA ALA A 70 13.63 -9.33 0.85
C ALA A 70 14.12 -8.84 2.21
N TYR A 71 14.49 -7.56 2.29
CA TYR A 71 14.93 -6.87 3.50
C TYR A 71 13.95 -5.75 3.85
N ARG A 72 13.23 -5.90 4.95
CA ARG A 72 12.15 -4.98 5.36
C ARG A 72 12.55 -4.14 6.56
N ILE A 73 12.28 -2.84 6.46
CA ILE A 73 12.44 -1.84 7.51
C ILE A 73 11.05 -1.34 7.89
N ASN A 74 10.71 -1.42 9.17
CA ASN A 74 9.45 -0.89 9.69
C ASN A 74 9.62 0.57 10.09
N LEU A 75 8.62 1.40 9.76
CA LEU A 75 8.61 2.85 9.93
C LEU A 75 7.32 3.28 10.67
N PRO A 76 7.10 2.83 11.93
CA PRO A 76 5.89 3.18 12.67
C PRO A 76 5.87 4.65 13.10
N ARG A 77 4.69 5.28 13.08
CA ARG A 77 4.45 6.61 13.64
C ARG A 77 4.17 6.56 15.14
N ASN A 78 5.19 6.24 15.92
CA ASN A 78 5.11 6.25 17.39
C ASN A 78 5.03 7.68 17.98
N ASP A 79 5.35 8.68 17.17
CA ASP A 79 5.29 10.11 17.49
C ASP A 79 3.87 10.69 17.36
N LEU A 80 2.97 10.01 16.66
CA LEU A 80 1.60 10.48 16.42
C LEU A 80 0.59 9.85 17.38
N HIS A 81 -0.36 10.67 17.82
CA HIS A 81 -1.56 10.22 18.52
C HIS A 81 -2.78 10.46 17.63
N ILE A 82 -3.13 9.45 16.82
CA ILE A 82 -4.27 9.50 15.89
C ILE A 82 -5.48 8.84 16.52
N THR A 83 -6.63 9.49 16.41
CA THR A 83 -7.93 8.92 16.74
C THR A 83 -8.76 8.73 15.48
N SER A 84 -9.60 7.70 15.41
CA SER A 84 -10.62 7.53 14.35
C SER A 84 -11.90 7.01 14.99
N TYR A 85 -13.03 7.67 14.74
CA TYR A 85 -14.32 7.36 15.38
C TYR A 85 -14.23 7.23 16.92
N GLY A 86 -13.37 8.04 17.55
CA GLY A 86 -13.15 8.01 19.01
C GLY A 86 -12.31 6.83 19.52
N VAL A 87 -11.72 6.02 18.64
CA VAL A 87 -10.74 4.98 18.98
C VAL A 87 -9.33 5.55 18.84
N ASP A 88 -8.52 5.45 19.89
CA ASP A 88 -7.08 5.73 19.83
C ASP A 88 -6.39 4.65 18.99
N ILE A 89 -5.73 5.04 17.91
CA ILE A 89 -5.12 4.12 16.94
C ILE A 89 -3.71 3.78 17.38
N LYS A 90 -3.47 2.52 17.74
CA LYS A 90 -2.09 2.05 17.99
C LYS A 90 -1.33 2.05 16.67
N PRO A 91 -0.02 2.35 16.66
CA PRO A 91 0.78 2.28 15.45
C PRO A 91 0.70 0.92 14.75
N GLY A 92 0.63 -0.17 15.53
CA GLY A 92 0.47 -1.51 15.00
C GLY A 92 -0.89 -1.84 14.34
N LEU A 93 -1.92 -0.99 14.49
CA LEU A 93 -3.22 -1.17 13.82
C LEU A 93 -3.18 -0.62 12.39
N SER A 94 -2.83 0.66 12.25
CA SER A 94 -2.88 1.38 10.96
C SER A 94 -1.82 2.47 10.78
N LEU A 95 -0.92 2.74 11.73
CA LEU A 95 0.14 3.77 11.58
C LEU A 95 1.54 3.14 11.38
N GLY A 96 1.58 1.94 10.83
CA GLY A 96 2.79 1.18 10.58
C GLY A 96 3.25 1.31 9.14
N GLY A 97 4.08 2.31 8.84
CA GLY A 97 4.74 2.40 7.55
C GLY A 97 5.86 1.36 7.39
N TYR A 98 6.35 1.18 6.18
CA TYR A 98 7.50 0.34 5.88
C TYR A 98 8.21 0.73 4.59
N ALA A 99 9.44 0.26 4.46
CA ALA A 99 10.15 0.15 3.19
C ALA A 99 10.80 -1.22 3.11
N ALA A 100 10.76 -1.85 1.94
CA ALA A 100 11.33 -3.15 1.73
C ALA A 100 12.09 -3.21 0.42
N PHE A 101 13.21 -3.94 0.45
CA PHE A 101 14.15 -4.05 -0.64
C PHE A 101 14.23 -5.50 -1.10
N ALA A 102 14.25 -5.73 -2.42
CA ALA A 102 14.49 -7.06 -3.01
C ALA A 102 15.57 -6.94 -4.09
N ARG A 103 16.60 -7.79 -4.02
CA ARG A 103 17.72 -7.78 -4.98
C ARG A 103 17.51 -8.82 -6.07
N TYR A 104 17.90 -8.52 -7.30
CA TYR A 104 17.85 -9.42 -8.44
C TYR A 104 19.25 -9.76 -8.97
N ASP A 105 19.32 -10.77 -9.84
CA ASP A 105 20.57 -11.36 -10.34
C ASP A 105 21.42 -10.42 -11.21
N ASN A 106 20.81 -9.36 -11.74
CA ASN A 106 21.46 -8.28 -12.47
C ASN A 106 22.00 -7.14 -11.57
N ASN A 107 22.04 -7.36 -10.25
CA ASN A 107 22.41 -6.37 -9.24
C ASN A 107 21.46 -5.17 -9.11
N GLU A 108 20.31 -5.18 -9.78
CA GLU A 108 19.26 -4.19 -9.50
C GLU A 108 18.53 -4.55 -8.21
N THR A 109 18.08 -3.52 -7.49
CA THR A 109 17.31 -3.64 -6.27
C THR A 109 16.00 -2.89 -6.43
N LEU A 110 14.91 -3.60 -6.18
CA LEU A 110 13.59 -3.02 -6.00
C LEU A 110 13.50 -2.41 -4.61
N LEU A 111 12.88 -1.24 -4.51
CA LEU A 111 12.34 -0.62 -3.31
C LEU A 111 10.83 -0.53 -3.48
N MET A 112 10.06 -1.09 -2.55
CA MET A 112 8.65 -0.76 -2.37
C MET A 112 8.39 -0.36 -0.92
N GLY A 113 7.41 0.49 -0.70
CA GLY A 113 7.05 0.88 0.66
C GLY A 113 5.67 1.51 0.75
N ASP A 114 5.31 1.82 1.98
CA ASP A 114 4.15 2.60 2.34
C ASP A 114 4.54 3.51 3.52
N LEU A 115 4.46 4.82 3.32
CA LEU A 115 4.83 5.80 4.34
C LEU A 115 3.59 6.46 4.93
N VAL A 116 3.55 6.57 6.26
CA VAL A 116 2.49 7.30 6.97
C VAL A 116 2.94 8.74 7.21
N ILE A 117 2.27 9.68 6.57
CA ILE A 117 2.70 11.07 6.47
C ILE A 117 1.56 11.98 6.93
N THR A 118 1.85 13.00 7.73
CA THR A 118 0.86 14.03 8.06
C THR A 118 0.56 14.89 6.84
N GLU A 119 -0.58 15.57 6.83
CA GLU A 119 -0.93 16.48 5.73
C GLU A 119 0.10 17.60 5.53
N GLU A 120 0.78 18.04 6.60
CA GLU A 120 1.84 19.06 6.53
C GLU A 120 3.16 18.52 5.97
N GLU A 121 3.52 17.28 6.29
CA GLU A 121 4.75 16.64 5.81
C GLU A 121 4.65 16.27 4.31
N LEU A 122 3.45 15.95 3.82
CA LEU A 122 3.23 15.34 2.51
C LEU A 122 3.93 16.07 1.34
N PRO A 123 3.80 17.39 1.13
CA PRO A 123 4.46 18.05 0.00
C PRO A 123 5.98 17.90 0.03
N LYS A 124 6.61 18.02 1.22
CA LYS A 124 8.06 17.92 1.39
C LYS A 124 8.55 16.50 1.15
N VAL A 125 7.77 15.51 1.59
CA VAL A 125 8.06 14.10 1.31
C VAL A 125 7.95 13.80 -0.18
N THR A 126 6.90 14.26 -0.85
CA THR A 126 6.74 14.11 -2.29
C THR A 126 7.92 14.73 -3.04
N ASP A 127 8.31 15.97 -2.72
CA ASP A 127 9.45 16.64 -3.35
C ASP A 127 10.75 15.85 -3.15
N ALA A 128 11.01 15.33 -1.94
CA ALA A 128 12.19 14.53 -1.65
C ALA A 128 12.18 13.21 -2.44
N LEU A 129 11.05 12.50 -2.51
CA LEU A 129 10.93 11.27 -3.30
C LEU A 129 11.22 11.54 -4.77
N GLN A 130 10.62 12.58 -5.36
CA GLN A 130 10.80 12.92 -6.76
C GLN A 130 12.22 13.39 -7.10
N ALA A 131 12.84 14.18 -6.22
CA ALA A 131 14.23 14.62 -6.39
C ALA A 131 15.24 13.44 -6.43
N HIS A 132 14.87 12.31 -5.83
CA HIS A 132 15.67 11.09 -5.80
C HIS A 132 15.18 9.99 -6.76
N GLY A 133 14.23 10.30 -7.65
CA GLY A 133 13.71 9.35 -8.63
C GLY A 133 12.93 8.18 -8.04
N ILE A 134 12.41 8.32 -6.82
CA ILE A 134 11.51 7.34 -6.20
C ILE A 134 10.08 7.72 -6.59
N ALA A 135 9.39 6.80 -7.28
CA ALA A 135 8.03 7.01 -7.71
C ALA A 135 7.07 6.96 -6.52
N GLN A 136 6.08 7.84 -6.53
CA GLN A 136 4.93 7.78 -5.63
C GLN A 136 3.78 7.13 -6.39
N THR A 137 3.43 5.88 -6.04
CA THR A 137 2.51 5.04 -6.82
C THR A 137 1.07 5.13 -6.33
N ALA A 138 0.86 5.61 -5.10
CA ALA A 138 -0.45 5.94 -4.56
C ALA A 138 -0.37 6.99 -3.44
N LEU A 139 -1.49 7.69 -3.22
CA LEU A 139 -1.77 8.50 -2.04
C LEU A 139 -3.18 8.13 -1.57
N HIS A 140 -3.30 7.67 -0.32
CA HIS A 140 -4.46 6.89 0.09
C HIS A 140 -4.69 6.99 1.61
N LYS A 141 -5.77 6.39 2.12
CA LYS A 141 -6.28 6.38 3.50
C LYS A 141 -6.46 4.96 4.04
N HIS A 142 -5.94 4.72 5.24
CA HIS A 142 -6.29 3.52 6.01
C HIS A 142 -7.48 3.78 6.95
N LEU A 143 -7.77 5.04 7.29
CA LEU A 143 -8.77 5.43 8.28
C LEU A 143 -9.73 6.52 7.76
N LEU A 144 -10.97 6.48 8.23
CA LEU A 144 -11.95 7.57 8.09
C LEU A 144 -11.99 8.42 9.37
N GLN A 145 -12.48 9.65 9.28
CA GLN A 145 -12.67 10.56 10.43
C GLN A 145 -11.48 10.63 11.39
N GLN A 146 -10.27 10.61 10.83
CA GLN A 146 -9.06 10.61 11.62
C GLN A 146 -8.70 12.02 12.11
N ALA A 147 -8.16 12.10 13.32
CA ALA A 147 -7.64 13.34 13.89
C ALA A 147 -6.35 13.09 14.67
N PRO A 148 -5.26 13.84 14.40
CA PRO A 148 -5.06 14.75 13.24
C PRO A 148 -5.11 14.04 11.86
N PRO A 149 -5.23 14.78 10.75
CA PRO A 149 -5.19 14.21 9.40
C PRO A 149 -3.83 13.60 9.03
N VAL A 150 -3.86 12.37 8.50
CA VAL A 150 -2.68 11.67 7.97
C VAL A 150 -3.01 11.00 6.63
N TRP A 151 -1.99 10.73 5.84
CA TRP A 151 -2.10 10.05 4.56
C TRP A 151 -1.08 8.93 4.50
N TRP A 152 -1.37 7.94 3.68
CA TRP A 152 -0.47 6.85 3.35
C TRP A 152 -0.04 7.02 1.92
N THR A 153 1.20 6.66 1.62
CA THR A 153 1.71 6.80 0.27
C THR A 153 2.61 5.65 -0.09
N HIS A 154 2.23 4.95 -1.15
CA HIS A 154 3.06 3.91 -1.72
C HIS A 154 4.20 4.50 -2.53
N ILE A 155 5.37 3.89 -2.37
CA ILE A 155 6.59 4.27 -3.07
C ILE A 155 7.14 3.07 -3.84
N HIS A 156 7.78 3.35 -4.97
CA HIS A 156 8.42 2.35 -5.83
C HIS A 156 9.73 2.91 -6.41
N GLY A 157 10.76 2.08 -6.50
CA GLY A 157 12.01 2.40 -7.18
C GLY A 157 12.78 1.16 -7.58
N MET A 158 13.53 1.25 -8.66
CA MET A 158 14.45 0.19 -9.12
C MET A 158 15.82 0.80 -9.37
N GLY A 159 16.88 0.16 -8.87
CA GLY A 159 18.25 0.60 -9.12
C GLY A 159 19.23 0.20 -8.03
N ASP A 160 20.23 1.06 -7.79
CA ASP A 160 21.24 0.84 -6.77
C ASP A 160 20.64 0.93 -5.35
N ALA A 161 20.87 -0.09 -4.53
CA ALA A 161 20.27 -0.21 -3.21
C ALA A 161 20.63 0.96 -2.27
N ALA A 162 21.90 1.40 -2.29
CA ALA A 162 22.36 2.48 -1.41
C ALA A 162 21.78 3.84 -1.84
N ARG A 163 21.66 4.11 -3.15
CA ARG A 163 21.00 5.31 -3.66
C ARG A 163 19.50 5.34 -3.33
N LEU A 164 18.81 4.22 -3.47
CA LEU A 164 17.41 4.10 -3.05
C LEU A 164 17.26 4.35 -1.55
N ALA A 165 18.15 3.81 -0.72
CA ALA A 165 18.17 4.07 0.71
C ALA A 165 18.45 5.54 1.06
N GLN A 166 19.34 6.23 0.33
CA GLN A 166 19.58 7.66 0.48
C GLN A 166 18.36 8.50 0.14
N GLY A 167 17.66 8.18 -0.96
CA GLY A 167 16.42 8.85 -1.34
C GLY A 167 15.31 8.64 -0.32
N LEU A 168 15.16 7.40 0.17
CA LEU A 168 14.24 7.11 1.27
C LEU A 168 14.61 7.89 2.54
N LYS A 169 15.90 7.99 2.88
CA LYS A 169 16.34 8.80 4.02
C LYS A 169 15.93 10.27 3.87
N ALA A 170 16.13 10.87 2.69
CA ALA A 170 15.75 12.26 2.44
C ALA A 170 14.23 12.47 2.63
N ALA A 171 13.41 11.52 2.18
CA ALA A 171 11.97 11.52 2.43
C ALA A 171 11.64 11.42 3.93
N LEU A 172 12.32 10.53 4.68
CA LEU A 172 12.10 10.39 6.12
C LEU A 172 12.58 11.61 6.92
N ASP A 173 13.65 12.27 6.50
CA ASP A 173 14.15 13.51 7.12
C ASP A 173 13.14 14.68 6.99
N ALA A 174 12.20 14.59 6.05
CA ALA A 174 11.07 15.52 5.91
C ALA A 174 9.87 15.19 6.82
N THR A 175 9.99 14.16 7.67
CA THR A 175 8.97 13.73 8.63
C THR A 175 9.48 13.77 10.06
N THR A 176 8.58 13.57 11.03
CA THR A 176 8.93 13.37 12.45
C THR A 176 9.11 11.89 12.83
N ILE A 177 9.24 10.98 11.85
CA ILE A 177 9.50 9.55 12.12
C ILE A 177 10.82 9.38 12.87
N GLY A 178 10.73 9.17 14.18
CA GLY A 178 11.88 8.96 15.06
C GLY A 178 12.64 7.66 14.76
N PRO A 179 13.87 7.48 15.29
CA PRO A 179 14.68 6.28 15.06
C PRO A 179 13.97 5.00 15.51
N PRO A 180 14.38 3.81 15.01
CA PRO A 180 13.79 2.54 15.40
C PRO A 180 13.87 2.36 16.93
N THR A 181 12.73 2.12 17.56
CA THR A 181 12.67 1.77 18.99
C THR A 181 12.67 0.25 19.15
N PRO A 182 13.48 -0.31 20.07
CA PRO A 182 13.41 -1.73 20.39
C PRO A 182 11.98 -2.13 20.82
N PRO A 183 11.49 -3.31 20.40
CA PRO A 183 10.21 -3.81 20.90
C PRO A 183 10.26 -3.98 22.42
N PRO A 184 9.13 -3.82 23.12
CA PRO A 184 9.09 -3.99 24.57
C PRO A 184 9.47 -5.43 24.95
N ALA A 185 10.20 -5.58 26.06
CA ALA A 185 10.67 -6.88 26.55
C ALA A 185 9.51 -7.87 26.85
N ARG A 186 8.34 -7.33 27.20
CA ARG A 186 7.10 -8.09 27.39
C ARG A 186 6.03 -7.54 26.46
N GLN A 187 5.43 -8.43 25.67
CA GLN A 187 4.30 -8.09 24.83
C GLN A 187 3.05 -7.85 25.69
N PRO A 188 2.27 -6.78 25.43
CA PRO A 188 0.97 -6.60 26.04
C PRO A 188 0.04 -7.76 25.66
N PRO A 189 -0.87 -8.19 26.57
CA PRO A 189 -1.87 -9.20 26.22
C PRO A 189 -2.83 -8.66 25.15
N VAL A 190 -3.39 -9.57 24.35
CA VAL A 190 -4.50 -9.27 23.44
C VAL A 190 -5.82 -9.61 24.13
N ASP A 191 -6.56 -8.57 24.54
CA ASP A 191 -7.80 -8.69 25.33
C ASP A 191 -9.05 -8.99 24.48
N ILE A 192 -9.02 -10.11 23.75
CA ILE A 192 -10.13 -10.68 22.97
C ILE A 192 -10.04 -12.21 22.97
N ASP A 193 -11.09 -12.90 22.51
CA ASP A 193 -11.05 -14.34 22.27
C ASP A 193 -10.24 -14.69 21.02
N VAL A 194 -8.91 -14.75 21.16
CA VAL A 194 -7.97 -15.09 20.06
C VAL A 194 -8.30 -16.46 19.46
N ALA A 195 -8.68 -17.44 20.27
CA ALA A 195 -8.98 -18.78 19.78
C ALA A 195 -10.26 -18.80 18.93
N GLY A 196 -11.30 -18.07 19.36
CA GLY A 196 -12.53 -17.90 18.59
C GLY A 196 -12.32 -17.13 17.29
N VAL A 197 -11.49 -16.08 17.30
CA VAL A 197 -11.11 -15.34 16.08
C VAL A 197 -10.35 -16.24 15.11
N ASP A 198 -9.34 -16.96 15.59
CA ASP A 198 -8.58 -17.92 14.77
C ASP A 198 -9.49 -18.98 14.15
N GLN A 199 -10.42 -19.53 14.93
CA GLN A 199 -11.36 -20.54 14.46
C GLN A 199 -12.30 -19.97 13.37
N ALA A 200 -12.81 -18.76 13.56
CA ALA A 200 -13.69 -18.11 12.59
C ALA A 200 -12.96 -17.82 11.26
N LEU A 201 -11.73 -17.30 11.33
CA LEU A 201 -10.90 -17.05 10.15
C LEU A 201 -10.29 -18.35 9.57
N GLY A 202 -10.35 -19.45 10.32
CA GLY A 202 -9.81 -20.75 9.92
C GLY A 202 -8.29 -20.80 9.89
N ARG A 203 -7.60 -19.90 10.61
CA ARG A 203 -6.13 -19.84 10.64
C ARG A 203 -5.60 -19.17 11.90
N LYS A 204 -4.32 -19.39 12.20
CA LYS A 204 -3.64 -18.79 13.34
C LYS A 204 -3.10 -17.39 13.03
N GLY A 205 -3.38 -16.45 13.91
CA GLY A 205 -2.83 -15.10 13.87
C GLY A 205 -1.53 -14.96 14.67
N THR A 206 -0.86 -13.84 14.48
CA THR A 206 0.32 -13.43 15.26
C THR A 206 -0.10 -12.38 16.27
N GLN A 207 0.30 -12.55 17.53
CA GLN A 207 0.09 -11.54 18.56
C GLN A 207 1.33 -10.63 18.64
N ASP A 208 1.13 -9.33 18.44
CA ASP A 208 2.22 -8.33 18.41
C ASP A 208 1.69 -6.97 18.87
N GLY A 209 2.37 -6.35 19.85
CA GLY A 209 1.99 -5.04 20.38
C GLY A 209 0.64 -5.00 21.12
N GLY A 210 0.13 -6.15 21.56
CA GLY A 210 -1.24 -6.27 22.08
C GLY A 210 -2.32 -6.17 21.00
N LEU A 211 -1.97 -6.50 19.74
CA LEU A 211 -2.90 -6.73 18.64
C LEU A 211 -2.81 -8.19 18.20
N LEU A 212 -3.88 -8.67 17.55
CA LEU A 212 -3.88 -9.92 16.80
C LEU A 212 -3.87 -9.60 15.30
N LYS A 213 -2.90 -10.15 14.58
CA LYS A 213 -2.61 -9.79 13.19
C LYS A 213 -2.59 -11.01 12.28
N TYR A 214 -3.04 -10.83 11.05
CA TYR A 214 -2.96 -11.79 9.96
C TYR A 214 -2.40 -11.09 8.74
N SER A 215 -1.41 -11.71 8.11
CA SER A 215 -0.92 -11.32 6.80
C SER A 215 -0.96 -12.57 5.93
N ILE A 216 -1.76 -12.50 4.86
CA ILE A 216 -2.13 -13.66 4.06
C ILE A 216 -1.78 -13.35 2.60
N PRO A 217 -0.71 -13.92 2.05
CA PRO A 217 -0.37 -13.72 0.65
C PRO A 217 -1.39 -14.40 -0.26
N ARG A 218 -1.46 -13.93 -1.51
CA ARG A 218 -2.18 -14.63 -2.59
C ARG A 218 -1.43 -15.90 -3.00
N LYS A 219 -2.15 -16.82 -3.64
CA LYS A 219 -1.55 -17.97 -4.33
C LYS A 219 -0.91 -17.57 -5.66
N ASP A 220 -1.36 -16.47 -6.24
CA ASP A 220 -0.83 -15.93 -7.49
C ASP A 220 0.63 -15.52 -7.34
N THR A 221 1.43 -15.73 -8.39
CA THR A 221 2.74 -15.09 -8.50
C THR A 221 2.53 -13.67 -9.00
N ILE A 222 3.05 -12.68 -8.27
CA ILE A 222 2.92 -11.26 -8.63
C ILE A 222 4.22 -10.83 -9.29
N ILE A 223 4.11 -10.22 -10.47
CA ILE A 223 5.23 -9.75 -11.28
C ILE A 223 5.04 -8.26 -11.54
N GLU A 224 6.06 -7.44 -11.32
CA GLU A 224 6.06 -6.02 -11.73
C GLU A 224 7.33 -5.74 -12.54
N ASP A 225 7.18 -5.10 -13.71
CA ASP A 225 8.28 -4.78 -14.63
C ASP A 225 9.23 -5.97 -14.92
N GLY A 226 8.68 -7.18 -15.06
CA GLY A 226 9.45 -8.40 -15.32
C GLY A 226 10.14 -9.02 -14.10
N HIS A 227 9.81 -8.59 -12.89
CA HIS A 227 10.37 -9.08 -11.63
C HIS A 227 9.31 -9.71 -10.75
N VAL A 228 9.55 -10.94 -10.30
CA VAL A 228 8.71 -11.61 -9.29
C VAL A 228 8.91 -10.92 -7.95
N LEU A 229 7.81 -10.58 -7.28
CA LEU A 229 7.80 -9.82 -6.03
C LEU A 229 7.71 -10.74 -4.79
N PRO A 230 8.65 -10.63 -3.82
CA PRO A 230 8.52 -11.30 -2.51
C PRO A 230 7.30 -10.79 -1.73
N ALA A 231 6.26 -11.63 -1.64
CA ALA A 231 4.93 -11.16 -1.26
C ALA A 231 4.81 -10.60 0.16
N VAL A 232 5.38 -11.27 1.17
CA VAL A 232 5.11 -10.91 2.57
C VAL A 232 5.87 -9.65 2.97
N SER A 233 7.17 -9.58 2.67
CA SER A 233 8.01 -8.43 3.02
C SER A 233 7.65 -7.17 2.24
N LEU A 234 7.13 -7.30 1.01
CA LEU A 234 6.64 -6.18 0.20
C LEU A 234 5.17 -5.80 0.50
N ASN A 235 4.52 -6.46 1.46
CA ASN A 235 3.11 -6.26 1.86
C ASN A 235 2.09 -6.51 0.72
N LEU A 236 2.35 -7.50 -0.12
CA LEU A 236 1.42 -7.98 -1.15
C LEU A 236 0.51 -9.05 -0.56
N THR A 237 -0.21 -8.69 0.50
CA THR A 237 -0.98 -9.62 1.33
C THR A 237 -2.31 -9.01 1.75
N THR A 238 -3.32 -9.84 2.00
CA THR A 238 -4.48 -9.40 2.78
C THR A 238 -4.05 -9.27 4.23
N VAL A 239 -4.21 -8.07 4.80
CA VAL A 239 -3.91 -7.76 6.20
C VAL A 239 -5.20 -7.66 7.00
N ILE A 240 -5.23 -8.33 8.14
CA ILE A 240 -6.32 -8.25 9.10
C ILE A 240 -5.75 -8.03 10.49
N ASN A 241 -6.01 -6.86 11.08
CA ASN A 241 -5.55 -6.50 12.40
C ASN A 241 -6.73 -6.27 13.33
N PHE A 242 -6.66 -6.85 14.53
CA PHE A 242 -7.60 -6.63 15.62
C PHE A 242 -6.88 -5.85 16.73
N GLN A 243 -7.35 -4.65 17.01
CA GLN A 243 -6.97 -3.89 18.19
C GLN A 243 -8.07 -4.00 19.25
N PRO A 244 -7.81 -4.63 20.40
CA PRO A 244 -8.77 -4.66 21.50
C PRO A 244 -9.20 -3.26 21.92
N VAL A 245 -10.50 -3.05 22.10
CA VAL A 245 -11.11 -1.81 22.65
C VAL A 245 -11.88 -2.09 23.94
N GLY A 246 -11.61 -3.24 24.56
CA GLY A 246 -12.19 -3.70 25.82
C GLY A 246 -13.48 -4.50 25.66
N ARG A 247 -13.82 -5.28 26.70
CA ARG A 247 -15.04 -6.12 26.78
C ARG A 247 -15.16 -7.12 25.63
N GLY A 248 -14.04 -7.71 25.19
CA GLY A 248 -14.01 -8.66 24.08
C GLY A 248 -14.21 -8.05 22.68
N ARG A 249 -14.39 -6.74 22.57
CA ARG A 249 -14.51 -6.03 21.30
C ARG A 249 -13.15 -5.62 20.74
N ALA A 250 -13.09 -5.46 19.42
CA ALA A 250 -11.94 -4.92 18.73
C ALA A 250 -12.35 -3.86 17.71
N ALA A 251 -11.44 -2.94 17.42
CA ALA A 251 -11.41 -2.23 16.15
C ALA A 251 -10.64 -3.08 15.14
N ILE A 252 -11.21 -3.27 13.94
CA ILE A 252 -10.52 -3.95 12.84
C ILE A 252 -10.12 -2.98 11.74
N ASN A 253 -8.92 -3.19 11.23
CA ASN A 253 -8.39 -2.50 10.07
C ASN A 253 -7.35 -3.39 9.37
N GLY A 254 -6.97 -2.99 8.17
CA GLY A 254 -6.10 -3.70 7.25
C GLY A 254 -6.60 -3.47 5.84
N ASP A 255 -6.15 -4.29 4.90
CA ASP A 255 -6.52 -4.23 3.50
C ASP A 255 -6.69 -5.62 2.91
N PHE A 256 -7.51 -5.71 1.87
CA PHE A 256 -7.58 -6.90 1.03
C PHE A 256 -6.83 -6.66 -0.26
N ILE A 257 -5.93 -7.57 -0.62
CA ILE A 257 -5.28 -7.63 -1.94
C ILE A 257 -6.19 -8.39 -2.92
N LEU A 258 -6.57 -7.73 -4.01
CA LEU A 258 -7.66 -8.16 -4.89
C LEU A 258 -7.24 -8.10 -6.34
N ILE A 259 -7.80 -8.99 -7.16
CA ILE A 259 -7.87 -8.79 -8.62
C ILE A 259 -9.24 -8.21 -9.00
N ALA A 260 -9.35 -7.63 -10.21
CA ALA A 260 -10.56 -6.93 -10.64
C ALA A 260 -11.89 -7.71 -10.43
N PRO A 261 -11.99 -9.03 -10.74
CA PRO A 261 -13.22 -9.78 -10.51
C PRO A 261 -13.62 -9.94 -9.04
N GLU A 262 -12.67 -9.86 -8.11
CA GLU A 262 -12.91 -10.09 -6.68
C GLU A 262 -13.43 -8.83 -5.98
N VAL A 263 -13.11 -7.63 -6.49
CA VAL A 263 -13.39 -6.34 -5.83
C VAL A 263 -14.85 -6.22 -5.39
N GLN A 264 -15.79 -6.47 -6.29
CA GLN A 264 -17.21 -6.29 -5.99
C GLN A 264 -17.77 -7.40 -5.10
N GLU A 265 -17.21 -8.61 -5.14
CA GLU A 265 -17.59 -9.69 -4.23
C GLU A 265 -17.19 -9.36 -2.80
N VAL A 266 -15.95 -8.88 -2.61
CA VAL A 266 -15.44 -8.51 -1.29
C VAL A 266 -16.18 -7.30 -0.72
N ILE A 267 -16.50 -6.28 -1.54
CA ILE A 267 -17.34 -5.15 -1.09
C ILE A 267 -18.68 -5.66 -0.58
N ARG A 268 -19.38 -6.51 -1.34
CA ARG A 268 -20.68 -7.05 -0.91
C ARG A 268 -20.57 -7.84 0.38
N ALA A 269 -19.57 -8.72 0.50
CA ALA A 269 -19.34 -9.52 1.69
C ALA A 269 -19.08 -8.64 2.93
N MET A 270 -18.18 -7.66 2.82
CA MET A 270 -17.88 -6.73 3.91
C MET A 270 -19.09 -5.90 4.32
N ARG A 271 -19.85 -5.37 3.35
CA ARG A 271 -21.04 -4.57 3.65
C ARG A 271 -22.16 -5.39 4.28
N ALA A 272 -22.35 -6.65 3.88
CA ALA A 272 -23.29 -7.56 4.55
C ALA A 272 -22.89 -7.84 6.01
N GLY A 273 -21.60 -7.79 6.32
CA GLY A 273 -21.04 -7.88 7.67
C GLY A 273 -20.97 -6.57 8.45
N ASN A 274 -21.59 -5.49 7.98
CA ASN A 274 -21.51 -4.13 8.55
C ASN A 274 -20.07 -3.55 8.63
N ILE A 275 -19.15 -4.03 7.80
CA ILE A 275 -17.78 -3.55 7.73
C ILE A 275 -17.71 -2.39 6.73
N THR A 276 -17.23 -1.23 7.18
CA THR A 276 -17.11 -0.02 6.34
C THR A 276 -15.93 -0.14 5.40
N ILE A 277 -16.15 0.18 4.13
CA ILE A 277 -15.05 0.35 3.17
C ILE A 277 -14.47 1.74 3.39
N VAL A 278 -13.15 1.81 3.57
CA VAL A 278 -12.41 3.06 3.72
C VAL A 278 -11.97 3.56 2.36
N GLU A 279 -11.33 2.70 1.57
CA GLU A 279 -10.79 3.07 0.26
C GLU A 279 -10.52 1.85 -0.60
N LEU A 280 -10.57 2.04 -1.93
CA LEU A 280 -10.08 1.12 -2.95
C LEU A 280 -8.97 1.83 -3.76
N HIS A 281 -7.75 1.30 -3.75
CA HIS A 281 -6.57 1.91 -4.36
C HIS A 281 -5.61 0.85 -4.92
N ASN A 282 -4.37 1.23 -5.26
CA ASN A 282 -3.31 0.36 -5.79
C ASN A 282 -2.01 0.55 -5.00
N HIS A 283 -1.15 -0.47 -4.98
CA HIS A 283 0.23 -0.33 -4.46
C HIS A 283 1.23 -0.08 -5.59
N GLY A 284 1.23 -0.92 -6.62
CA GLY A 284 2.04 -0.80 -7.84
C GLY A 284 1.28 -0.11 -8.98
N LEU A 285 1.97 0.11 -10.10
CA LEU A 285 1.38 0.71 -11.30
C LEU A 285 1.26 -0.28 -12.47
N THR A 286 2.15 -1.27 -12.54
CA THR A 286 2.31 -2.15 -13.71
C THR A 286 2.32 -3.62 -13.34
N GLU A 287 1.93 -3.96 -12.10
CA GLU A 287 1.95 -5.33 -11.62
C GLU A 287 0.93 -6.23 -12.33
N GLU A 288 1.33 -7.48 -12.55
CA GLU A 288 0.55 -8.56 -13.14
C GLU A 288 0.43 -9.74 -12.14
N PRO A 289 -0.79 -10.22 -11.84
CA PRO A 289 -2.08 -9.66 -12.28
C PRO A 289 -2.29 -8.25 -11.73
N ARG A 290 -3.11 -7.42 -12.39
CA ARG A 290 -3.42 -6.07 -11.88
C ARG A 290 -4.08 -6.19 -10.50
N LEU A 291 -3.48 -5.55 -9.50
CA LEU A 291 -3.91 -5.60 -8.12
C LEU A 291 -4.66 -4.34 -7.71
N PHE A 292 -5.61 -4.55 -6.80
CA PHE A 292 -6.32 -3.51 -6.07
C PHE A 292 -6.25 -3.81 -4.59
N TYR A 293 -6.27 -2.77 -3.77
CA TYR A 293 -6.18 -2.87 -2.32
C TYR A 293 -7.35 -2.15 -1.70
N MET A 294 -8.02 -2.83 -0.77
CA MET A 294 -9.23 -2.29 -0.15
C MET A 294 -9.11 -2.20 1.36
N HIS A 295 -8.97 -0.98 1.88
CA HIS A 295 -9.01 -0.72 3.31
C HIS A 295 -10.43 -0.75 3.85
N TYR A 296 -10.55 -1.19 5.10
CA TYR A 296 -11.83 -1.34 5.79
C TYR A 296 -11.75 -0.99 7.27
N TRP A 297 -12.90 -0.74 7.88
CA TRP A 297 -13.04 -0.36 9.29
C TRP A 297 -14.32 -0.88 9.91
N ALA A 298 -14.23 -1.42 11.12
CA ALA A 298 -15.38 -1.69 11.98
C ALA A 298 -14.95 -1.80 13.45
N VAL A 299 -15.91 -1.65 14.37
CA VAL A 299 -15.74 -1.89 15.80
C VAL A 299 -16.91 -2.73 16.30
N ASP A 300 -16.63 -3.93 16.81
CA ASP A 300 -17.61 -4.85 17.38
C ASP A 300 -16.91 -5.97 18.19
N ASP A 301 -17.67 -6.94 18.69
CA ASP A 301 -17.16 -8.22 19.20
C ASP A 301 -16.18 -8.88 18.22
N ALA A 302 -15.00 -9.27 18.71
CA ALA A 302 -13.91 -9.71 17.84
C ALA A 302 -14.24 -10.97 17.04
N VAL A 303 -14.93 -11.94 17.65
CA VAL A 303 -15.31 -13.19 16.97
C VAL A 303 -16.39 -12.93 15.93
N THR A 304 -17.32 -12.01 16.21
CA THR A 304 -18.34 -11.56 15.26
C THR A 304 -17.72 -10.89 14.03
N LEU A 305 -16.76 -9.98 14.25
CA LEU A 305 -15.98 -9.35 13.17
C LEU A 305 -15.22 -10.39 12.33
N ALA A 306 -14.60 -11.37 12.98
CA ALA A 306 -13.88 -12.44 12.30
C ALA A 306 -14.80 -13.27 11.39
N ARG A 307 -16.01 -13.61 11.87
CA ARG A 307 -17.04 -14.29 11.07
C ARG A 307 -17.52 -13.43 9.91
N ALA A 308 -17.66 -12.12 10.11
CA ALA A 308 -18.07 -11.17 9.09
C ALA A 308 -17.01 -10.97 7.98
N LEU A 309 -15.72 -11.07 8.32
CA LEU A 309 -14.62 -11.02 7.35
C LEU A 309 -14.46 -12.30 6.54
N ARG A 310 -14.89 -13.45 7.08
CA ARG A 310 -14.64 -14.75 6.47
C ARG A 310 -15.17 -14.88 5.02
N PRO A 311 -16.42 -14.48 4.69
CA PRO A 311 -16.90 -14.53 3.31
C PRO A 311 -16.08 -13.67 2.34
N ALA A 312 -15.54 -12.53 2.80
CA ALA A 312 -14.65 -11.70 2.00
C ALA A 312 -13.32 -12.41 1.71
N MET A 313 -12.77 -13.16 2.67
CA MET A 313 -11.59 -14.00 2.44
C MET A 313 -11.86 -15.14 1.47
N ASP A 314 -12.99 -15.84 1.64
CA ASP A 314 -13.37 -16.97 0.79
C ASP A 314 -13.63 -16.54 -0.66
N ALA A 315 -13.92 -15.26 -0.90
CA ALA A 315 -14.09 -14.66 -2.23
C ALA A 315 -12.75 -14.30 -2.93
N THR A 316 -11.60 -14.64 -2.35
CA THR A 316 -10.27 -14.27 -2.86
C THR A 316 -9.32 -15.46 -2.96
N ASN A 317 -8.33 -15.38 -3.86
CA ASN A 317 -7.34 -16.45 -4.08
C ASN A 317 -6.18 -16.44 -3.05
N LEU A 318 -6.48 -16.46 -1.76
CA LEU A 318 -5.49 -16.43 -0.68
C LEU A 318 -4.85 -17.80 -0.40
N GLN A 319 -3.61 -17.80 0.09
CA GLN A 319 -2.94 -19.00 0.56
C GLN A 319 -3.67 -19.60 1.77
N SER A 320 -3.73 -20.92 1.80
CA SER A 320 -4.27 -21.68 2.93
C SER A 320 -3.35 -21.55 4.16
N SER A 321 -3.89 -21.84 5.35
CA SER A 321 -3.13 -21.93 6.61
C SER A 321 -2.10 -23.04 6.60
#